data_AF-Q5NWP3-F1
#
_entry.id   AF-Q5NWP3-F1
#
_cell.length_a   1.000
_cell.length_b   1.000
_cell.length_c   1.000
_cell.angle_alpha   90.00
_cell.angle_beta   90.00
_cell.angle_gamma   90.00
#
_symmetry.space_group_name_H-M   'P 1'
#
loop_
_entity.id
_entity.type
_entity.pdbx_description
1 polymer ?
#
loop_
_entity_poly.entity_id
_entity_poly.type
_entity_poly.pdbx_seq_one_letter_code
_entity_poly.pdbx_strand_id
1 'polypeptide(L)'
;MVFSQRELATVLAALRFWARTGISGTPLEHSIATEGEVLRPLNMEEVDVLCERLNTVDDHEAKRVLVSVSGGVADIACDPGVEVAVFDHDAFASDPEATAGVPSSFKGLAEVLGVPVEAHHE
;
A
#
# COMPACT_ATOMS: atom_id res chain seq x y z
N MET A 1 4.77 6.53 9.39
CA MET A 1 4.00 5.69 10.34
C MET A 1 2.83 5.13 9.56
N VAL A 2 2.65 3.81 9.54
CA VAL A 2 1.59 3.16 8.76
C VAL A 2 0.57 2.64 9.77
N PHE A 3 -0.69 3.08 9.64
CA PHE A 3 -1.81 2.56 10.42
C PHE A 3 -2.43 1.38 9.67
N SER A 4 -2.83 0.32 10.36
CA SER A 4 -3.78 -0.64 9.79
C SER A 4 -5.13 0.04 9.54
N GLN A 5 -5.97 -0.51 8.65
CA GLN A 5 -7.31 0.03 8.38
C GLN A 5 -8.14 0.23 9.66
N ARG A 6 -8.01 -0.67 10.64
CA ARG A 6 -8.70 -0.57 11.93
C ARG A 6 -8.18 0.58 12.77
N GLU A 7 -6.86 0.78 12.80
CA GLU A 7 -6.22 1.88 13.52
C GLU A 7 -6.58 3.22 12.86
N LEU A 8 -6.52 3.30 11.53
CA LEU A 8 -6.90 4.49 10.77
C LEU A 8 -8.35 4.88 11.02
N ALA A 9 -9.29 3.92 10.91
CA ALA A 9 -10.71 4.17 11.18
C ALA A 9 -10.94 4.70 12.61
N THR A 10 -10.20 4.17 13.58
CA THR A 10 -10.30 4.60 14.99
C THR A 10 -9.75 6.02 15.17
N VAL A 11 -8.59 6.33 14.58
CA VAL A 11 -7.99 7.66 14.63
C VAL A 11 -8.89 8.70 13.95
N LEU A 12 -9.41 8.41 12.77
CA LEU A 12 -10.35 9.30 12.05
C LEU A 12 -11.63 9.53 12.85
N ALA A 13 -12.17 8.49 13.50
CA ALA A 13 -13.34 8.62 14.36
C ALA A 13 -13.07 9.53 15.57
N ALA A 14 -11.92 9.37 16.22
CA ALA A 14 -11.50 10.21 17.34
C ALA A 14 -11.30 11.69 16.92
N LEU A 15 -10.66 11.92 15.76
CA LEU A 15 -10.47 13.26 15.20
C LEU A 15 -11.81 13.95 14.89
N ARG A 16 -12.74 13.25 14.24
CA ARG A 16 -14.07 13.80 13.95
C ARG A 16 -14.89 14.06 15.21
N PHE A 17 -14.74 13.22 16.23
CA PHE A 17 -15.36 13.46 17.53
C PHE A 17 -14.80 14.76 18.14
N TRP A 18 -13.47 14.90 18.18
CA TRP A 18 -12.78 16.10 18.67
C TRP A 18 -13.22 17.37 17.94
N ALA A 19 -13.32 17.34 16.61
CA ALA A 19 -13.79 18.48 15.82
C ALA A 19 -15.22 18.91 16.21
N ARG A 20 -16.10 17.94 16.50
CA ARG A 20 -17.50 18.21 16.85
C ARG A 20 -17.69 18.73 18.27
N THR A 21 -16.95 18.20 19.24
CA THR A 21 -17.07 18.56 20.66
C THR A 21 -16.23 19.78 21.03
N GLY A 22 -15.24 20.13 20.19
CA GLY A 22 -14.21 21.11 20.49
C GLY A 22 -13.32 20.67 21.65
N ILE A 23 -12.49 21.59 22.13
CA ILE A 23 -11.59 21.40 23.28
C ILE A 23 -12.37 21.37 24.63
N SER A 24 -13.69 21.13 24.61
CA SER A 24 -14.51 20.96 25.82
C SER A 24 -14.34 19.58 26.45
N GLY A 25 -13.20 18.93 26.19
CA GLY A 25 -12.80 17.69 26.82
C GLY A 25 -12.43 17.89 28.29
N THR A 26 -12.19 16.78 28.97
CA THR A 26 -11.63 16.78 30.32
C THR A 26 -10.29 17.53 30.37
N PRO A 27 -9.88 18.07 31.54
CA PRO A 27 -8.57 18.72 31.69
C PRO A 27 -7.38 17.86 31.22
N LEU A 28 -7.53 16.54 31.29
CA LEU A 28 -6.53 15.58 30.80
C LEU A 28 -6.39 15.64 29.27
N GLU A 29 -7.51 15.62 28.54
CA GLU A 29 -7.51 15.68 27.08
C GLU A 29 -6.98 17.04 26.59
N HIS A 30 -7.29 18.11 27.31
CA HIS A 30 -6.71 19.43 27.06
C HIS A 30 -5.19 19.43 27.23
N SER A 31 -4.69 18.84 28.33
CA SER A 31 -3.26 18.73 28.59
C SER A 31 -2.53 17.90 27.53
N ILE A 32 -3.16 16.84 27.01
CA ILE A 32 -2.59 16.02 25.94
C ILE A 32 -2.55 16.81 24.62
N ALA A 33 -3.65 17.47 24.26
CA ALA A 33 -3.75 18.21 23.00
C ALA A 33 -2.84 19.44 22.94
N THR A 34 -2.45 19.96 24.11
CA THR A 34 -1.62 21.16 24.25
C THR A 34 -0.18 20.87 24.68
N GLU A 35 0.19 19.62 25.02
CA GLU A 35 1.46 19.33 25.70
C GLU A 35 1.68 20.26 26.90
N GLY A 36 0.66 20.37 27.78
CA GLY A 36 0.68 21.29 28.92
C GLY A 36 0.79 22.76 28.50
N GLU A 37 -0.05 23.20 27.56
CA GLU A 37 -0.13 24.58 27.01
C GLU A 37 1.03 25.04 26.11
N VAL A 38 1.96 24.14 25.76
CA VAL A 38 3.06 24.44 24.82
C VAL A 38 2.60 24.52 23.37
N LEU A 39 1.58 23.76 23.01
CA LEU A 39 1.04 23.62 21.66
C LEU A 39 -0.38 24.18 21.57
N ARG A 40 -0.70 24.73 20.39
CA ARG A 40 -2.06 25.09 20.02
C ARG A 40 -2.77 23.86 19.45
N PRO A 41 -3.91 23.43 20.03
CA PRO A 41 -4.69 22.34 19.46
C PRO A 41 -5.24 22.72 18.09
N LEU A 42 -5.38 21.72 17.23
CA LEU A 42 -5.98 21.90 15.90
C LEU A 42 -7.43 22.38 16.03
N ASN A 43 -7.80 23.35 15.21
CA ASN A 43 -9.18 23.75 15.03
C ASN A 43 -9.93 22.80 14.07
N MET A 44 -11.24 23.01 13.90
CA MET A 44 -12.09 22.15 13.07
C MET A 44 -11.60 22.02 11.62
N GLU A 45 -11.23 23.12 10.98
CA GLU A 45 -10.74 23.12 9.59
C GLU A 45 -9.40 22.38 9.48
N GLU A 46 -8.52 22.56 10.47
CA GLU A 46 -7.22 21.87 10.52
C GLU A 46 -7.39 20.35 10.76
N VAL A 47 -8.41 19.95 11.54
CA VAL A 47 -8.76 18.54 11.73
C VAL A 47 -9.33 17.93 10.46
N ASP A 48 -10.16 18.66 9.71
CA ASP A 48 -10.68 18.19 8.42
C ASP A 48 -9.54 17.97 7.41
N VAL A 49 -8.62 18.93 7.29
CA VAL A 49 -7.42 18.79 6.45
C VAL A 49 -6.55 17.60 6.89
N LEU A 50 -6.40 17.38 8.20
CA LEU A 50 -5.66 16.21 8.71
C LEU A 50 -6.37 14.90 8.36
N CYS A 51 -7.70 14.85 8.47
CA CYS A 51 -8.48 13.68 8.09
C CYS A 51 -8.32 13.38 6.59
N GLU A 52 -8.42 14.38 5.73
CA GLU A 52 -8.20 14.22 4.29
C GLU A 52 -6.80 13.65 4.02
N ARG A 53 -5.76 14.27 4.60
CA ARG A 53 -4.39 13.79 4.46
C ARG A 53 -4.22 12.35 4.92
N LEU A 54 -4.77 11.98 6.07
CA LEU A 54 -4.69 10.61 6.58
C LEU A 54 -5.43 9.60 5.69
N ASN A 55 -6.56 9.99 5.09
CA ASN A 55 -7.26 9.15 4.12
C ASN A 55 -6.51 9.02 2.79
N THR A 56 -5.70 10.02 2.40
CA THR A 56 -4.85 9.95 1.20
C THR A 56 -3.49 9.32 1.46
N VAL A 57 -3.09 9.07 2.71
CA VAL A 57 -1.82 8.38 3.03
C VAL A 57 -1.90 6.88 2.67
N ASP A 58 -3.12 6.36 2.43
CA ASP A 58 -3.35 5.04 1.82
C ASP A 58 -3.31 5.05 0.29
N ASP A 59 -3.16 6.20 -0.37
CA ASP A 59 -2.63 6.20 -1.75
C ASP A 59 -1.15 5.85 -1.62
N HIS A 60 -0.92 4.53 -1.62
CA HIS A 60 0.36 3.89 -1.82
C HIS A 60 1.27 4.83 -2.63
N GLU A 61 2.46 5.19 -2.13
CA GLU A 61 3.53 5.59 -3.06
C GLU A 61 3.51 4.51 -4.13
N ALA A 62 3.02 4.86 -5.32
CA ALA A 62 2.67 3.87 -6.32
C ALA A 62 3.92 3.04 -6.52
N LYS A 63 3.91 1.78 -6.07
CA LYS A 63 5.16 1.01 -6.04
C LYS A 63 5.60 0.86 -7.48
N ARG A 64 6.75 1.44 -7.81
CA ARG A 64 7.21 1.53 -9.19
C ARG A 64 7.88 0.22 -9.57
N VAL A 65 7.58 -0.22 -10.78
CA VAL A 65 8.33 -1.26 -11.47
C VAL A 65 8.70 -0.73 -12.84
N LEU A 66 9.97 -0.86 -13.20
CA LEU A 66 10.47 -0.62 -14.54
C LEU A 66 10.93 -1.95 -15.11
N VAL A 67 10.34 -2.33 -16.25
CA VAL A 67 10.76 -3.47 -17.04
C VAL A 67 11.33 -2.93 -18.34
N SER A 68 12.63 -3.17 -18.58
CA SER A 68 13.30 -2.82 -19.82
C SER A 68 13.53 -4.09 -20.63
N VAL A 69 13.06 -4.13 -21.88
CA VAL A 69 13.21 -5.29 -22.75
C VAL A 69 14.11 -4.95 -23.93
N SER A 70 15.15 -5.75 -24.14
CA SER A 70 16.06 -5.61 -25.28
C SER A 70 16.48 -6.98 -25.80
N GLY A 71 16.26 -7.23 -27.09
CA GLY A 71 16.63 -8.50 -27.74
C GLY A 71 15.99 -9.74 -27.11
N GLY A 72 14.80 -9.62 -26.51
CA GLY A 72 14.12 -10.72 -25.81
C GLY A 72 14.54 -10.91 -24.35
N VAL A 73 15.49 -10.12 -23.84
CA VAL A 73 15.91 -10.17 -22.43
C VAL A 73 15.22 -9.04 -21.66
N ALA A 74 14.64 -9.36 -20.50
CA ALA A 74 13.99 -8.41 -19.62
C ALA A 74 14.85 -8.10 -18.38
N ASP A 75 15.17 -6.82 -18.19
CA ASP A 75 15.78 -6.28 -16.98
C ASP A 75 14.72 -5.63 -16.09
N ILE A 76 14.79 -5.88 -14.78
CA ILE A 76 13.76 -5.47 -13.82
C ILE A 76 14.38 -4.61 -12.72
N ALA A 77 13.78 -3.45 -12.47
CA ALA A 77 14.02 -2.64 -11.28
C ALA A 77 12.69 -2.32 -10.60
N CYS A 78 12.60 -2.50 -9.28
CA CYS A 78 11.37 -2.26 -8.54
C CYS A 78 11.61 -1.66 -7.16
N ASP A 79 10.61 -0.93 -6.65
CA ASP A 79 10.58 -0.44 -5.28
C ASP A 79 10.49 -1.61 -4.28
N PRO A 80 10.93 -1.44 -3.02
CA PRO A 80 10.88 -2.49 -2.00
C PRO A 80 9.49 -3.12 -1.78
N GLY A 81 9.47 -4.45 -1.74
CA GLY A 81 8.24 -5.23 -1.52
C GLY A 81 7.31 -5.30 -2.72
N VAL A 82 7.85 -5.13 -3.93
CA VAL A 82 7.22 -5.57 -5.18
C VAL A 82 7.85 -6.90 -5.57
N GLU A 83 7.03 -7.90 -5.87
CA GLU A 83 7.46 -9.15 -6.51
C GLU A 83 7.12 -9.03 -7.99
N VAL A 84 8.05 -9.38 -8.88
CA VAL A 84 7.87 -9.29 -10.34
C VAL A 84 8.22 -10.63 -10.97
N ALA A 85 7.34 -11.11 -11.84
CA ALA A 85 7.60 -12.24 -12.72
C ALA A 85 7.39 -11.81 -14.17
N VAL A 86 8.31 -12.20 -15.06
CA VAL A 86 8.20 -11.98 -16.51
C VAL A 86 8.03 -13.34 -17.15
N PHE A 87 7.01 -13.46 -17.99
CA PHE A 87 6.74 -14.67 -18.76
C PHE A 87 6.82 -14.36 -20.25
N ASP A 88 7.75 -15.01 -20.94
CA ASP A 88 7.90 -14.88 -22.38
C ASP A 88 7.02 -15.90 -23.10
N HIS A 89 5.93 -15.40 -23.70
CA HIS A 89 5.01 -16.22 -24.47
C HIS A 89 5.65 -16.82 -25.73
N ASP A 90 6.62 -16.13 -26.35
CA ASP A 90 7.23 -16.61 -27.58
C ASP A 90 8.19 -17.76 -27.28
N ALA A 91 8.98 -17.65 -26.20
CA ALA A 91 9.81 -18.74 -25.71
C ALA A 91 8.96 -19.96 -25.30
N PHE A 92 7.89 -19.73 -24.53
CA PHE A 92 7.00 -20.82 -24.11
C PHE A 92 6.29 -21.49 -25.30
N ALA A 93 5.83 -20.72 -26.30
CA ALA A 93 5.22 -21.29 -27.48
C ALA A 93 6.20 -22.10 -28.34
N SER A 94 7.50 -21.76 -28.31
CA SER A 94 8.54 -22.50 -29.02
C SER A 94 8.91 -23.82 -28.33
N ASP A 95 9.05 -23.82 -27.00
CA ASP A 95 9.37 -25.02 -26.22
C ASP A 95 8.73 -24.96 -24.82
N PRO A 96 7.50 -25.49 -24.67
CA PRO A 96 6.79 -25.51 -23.40
C PRO A 96 7.43 -26.42 -22.34
N GLU A 97 8.22 -27.43 -22.73
CA GLU A 97 8.85 -28.34 -21.77
C GLU A 97 10.15 -27.76 -21.21
N ALA A 98 10.87 -26.97 -22.00
CA ALA A 98 12.07 -26.26 -21.56
C ALA A 98 11.78 -24.92 -20.87
N THR A 99 10.58 -24.36 -21.05
CA THR A 99 10.19 -23.06 -20.49
C THR A 99 9.32 -23.24 -19.24
N ALA A 100 9.87 -22.91 -18.08
CA ALA A 100 9.13 -22.96 -16.82
C ALA A 100 8.00 -21.90 -16.77
N GLY A 101 6.98 -22.20 -15.96
CA GLY A 101 5.91 -21.26 -15.65
C GLY A 101 6.36 -20.14 -14.71
N VAL A 102 5.41 -19.33 -14.25
CA VAL A 102 5.68 -18.35 -13.18
C VAL A 102 5.59 -18.98 -11.79
N PRO A 103 6.25 -18.43 -10.76
CA PRO A 103 6.18 -18.96 -9.40
C PRO A 103 4.74 -19.01 -8.86
N SER A 104 4.47 -19.96 -7.96
CA SER A 104 3.13 -20.16 -7.37
C SER A 104 2.57 -18.96 -6.59
N SER A 105 3.43 -18.04 -6.13
CA SER A 105 3.01 -16.75 -5.55
C SER A 105 2.17 -15.90 -6.51
N PHE A 106 2.33 -16.10 -7.83
CA PHE A 106 1.60 -15.37 -8.87
C PHE A 106 0.32 -16.05 -9.34
N LYS A 107 -0.10 -17.18 -8.76
CA LYS A 107 -1.21 -18.00 -9.28
C LYS A 107 -2.46 -17.20 -9.66
N GLY A 108 -2.92 -16.30 -8.80
CA GLY A 108 -4.12 -15.50 -9.07
C GLY A 108 -3.96 -14.55 -10.27
N LEU A 109 -2.76 -14.02 -10.52
CA LEU A 109 -2.46 -13.19 -11.69
C LEU A 109 -2.24 -14.05 -12.94
N ALA A 110 -1.58 -15.20 -12.78
CA ALA A 110 -1.30 -16.14 -13.85
C ALA A 110 -2.60 -16.68 -14.47
N GLU A 111 -3.61 -17.00 -13.65
CA GLU A 111 -4.93 -17.44 -14.11
C GLU A 111 -5.63 -16.39 -14.98
N VAL A 112 -5.51 -15.11 -14.65
CA VAL A 112 -6.10 -14.00 -15.45
C VAL A 112 -5.44 -13.89 -16.82
N LEU A 113 -4.12 -14.13 -16.88
CA LEU A 113 -3.33 -13.99 -18.10
C LEU A 113 -3.18 -15.31 -18.88
N GLY A 114 -3.67 -16.43 -18.34
CA GLY A 114 -3.52 -17.75 -18.96
C GLY A 114 -2.08 -18.27 -18.96
N VAL A 115 -1.26 -17.84 -18.01
CA VAL A 115 0.15 -18.21 -17.89
C VAL A 115 0.29 -19.46 -17.00
N PRO A 116 1.09 -20.47 -17.37
CA PRO A 116 1.33 -21.64 -16.53
C PRO A 116 2.06 -21.26 -15.25
N VAL A 117 1.72 -21.93 -14.16
CA VAL A 117 2.38 -21.81 -12.86
C VAL A 117 3.32 -23.00 -12.68
N GLU A 118 4.52 -22.77 -12.15
CA GLU A 118 5.46 -23.86 -11.85
C GLU A 118 4.81 -24.89 -10.90
N ALA A 119 4.90 -26.17 -11.27
CA ALA A 119 4.52 -27.26 -10.38
C ALA A 119 5.60 -27.40 -9.30
N HIS A 120 5.20 -27.34 -8.03
CA HIS A 120 6.10 -27.70 -6.93
C HIS A 120 6.55 -29.15 -7.15
N HIS A 121 7.83 -29.35 -7.44
CA HIS A 121 8.47 -30.65 -7.23
C HIS A 121 8.78 -30.74 -5.73
N GLU A 122 7.91 -31.43 -4.99
CA GLU A 122 8.17 -31.87 -3.60
C GLU A 122 9.39 -32.80 -3.52
#